data_AF-A0A955SQ76-F1
#
_entry.id   AF-A0A955SQ76-F1
#
_cell.length_a   1.000
_cell.length_b   1.000
_cell.length_c   1.000
_cell.angle_alpha   90.00
_cell.angle_beta   90.00
_cell.angle_gamma   90.00
#
_symmetry.space_group_name_H-M   'P 1'
#
loop_
_entity.id
_entity.type
_entity.pdbx_description
1 polymer ?
#
loop_
_entity_poly.entity_id
_entity_poly.type
_entity_poly.pdbx_seq_one_letter_code
_entity_poly.pdbx_strand_id
1 'polypeptide(L)'
;VFGARGFQDPKGFGLSLYEGAHVTCFETDIAPDRDHIFDTMAEDASRTIQISGTQVFNYEMTLEQDTWTYWVAWPKPQFLIIATNKDYLTQLLDRMNSEDRLDTILPSLPENEYIDLESPIWAVRHYSKTNVEKDSTSPFAKERGGEDMVDSGAIGFVINLPKSQGLEVQAIYLSKEAGWINQIKEWLPGDLFETQPKFEQSEKDGVHVLEASFEPIKDPGDYQIISHFLLWQIGLGVHL
;
A
#
# COMPACT_ATOMS: atom_id res chain seq x y z
N VAL A 1 -5.00 0.55 5.79
CA VAL A 1 -4.07 0.04 4.76
C VAL A 1 -4.00 1.04 3.62
N PHE A 2 -2.87 1.23 2.94
CA PHE A 2 -2.78 2.17 1.82
C PHE A 2 -2.09 1.54 0.60
N GLY A 3 -2.62 1.80 -0.59
CA GLY A 3 -2.01 1.45 -1.88
C GLY A 3 -1.73 2.70 -2.68
N ALA A 4 -0.56 2.81 -3.30
CA ALA A 4 -0.18 3.98 -4.07
C ALA A 4 0.78 3.62 -5.22
N ARG A 5 0.72 4.42 -6.29
CA ARG A 5 1.60 4.37 -7.46
C ARG A 5 1.76 5.76 -8.06
N GLY A 6 2.63 5.88 -9.07
CA GLY A 6 2.71 7.09 -9.89
C GLY A 6 3.07 8.34 -9.10
N PHE A 7 4.02 8.22 -8.16
CA PHE A 7 4.46 9.34 -7.33
C PHE A 7 5.07 10.44 -8.19
N GLN A 8 4.65 11.68 -7.94
CA GLN A 8 5.13 12.88 -8.62
C GLN A 8 5.87 13.78 -7.64
N ASP A 9 6.88 14.47 -8.13
CA ASP A 9 7.60 15.43 -7.31
C ASP A 9 6.66 16.54 -6.81
N PRO A 10 6.76 16.92 -5.53
CA PRO A 10 5.96 18.00 -4.98
C PRO A 10 6.38 19.36 -5.53
N LYS A 11 5.46 20.32 -5.54
CA LYS A 11 5.78 21.73 -5.71
C LYS A 11 6.21 22.30 -4.36
N GLY A 12 7.49 22.67 -4.25
CA GLY A 12 8.07 23.21 -3.03
C GLY A 12 8.47 22.12 -2.03
N PHE A 13 8.18 22.34 -0.74
CA PHE A 13 8.57 21.43 0.35
C PHE A 13 7.44 20.49 0.80
N GLY A 14 6.41 20.31 -0.05
CA GLY A 14 5.26 19.46 0.23
C GLY A 14 5.54 17.96 0.09
N LEU A 15 4.50 17.15 0.32
CA LEU A 15 4.53 15.71 0.07
C LEU A 15 4.27 15.42 -1.41
N SER A 16 4.91 14.37 -1.95
CA SER A 16 4.69 13.90 -3.32
C SER A 16 3.22 13.58 -3.58
N LEU A 17 2.67 14.08 -4.69
CA LEU A 17 1.38 13.63 -5.20
C LEU A 17 1.49 12.18 -5.66
N TYR A 18 0.42 11.41 -5.52
CA TYR A 18 0.40 10.00 -5.94
C TYR A 18 -1.01 9.58 -6.34
N GLU A 19 -1.10 8.47 -7.07
CA GLU A 19 -2.36 7.77 -7.34
C GLU A 19 -2.52 6.63 -6.33
N GLY A 20 -3.46 6.74 -5.41
CA GLY A 20 -3.61 5.72 -4.39
C GLY A 20 -4.93 5.77 -3.65
N ALA A 21 -5.06 4.86 -2.69
CA ALA A 21 -6.20 4.78 -1.78
C ALA A 21 -5.77 4.32 -0.39
N HIS A 22 -6.36 4.95 0.62
CA HIS A 22 -6.34 4.52 2.01
C HIS A 22 -7.65 3.80 2.27
N VAL A 23 -7.57 2.56 2.76
CA VAL A 23 -8.71 1.72 3.11
C VAL A 23 -8.68 1.51 4.63
N THR A 24 -9.75 1.93 5.27
CA THR A 24 -10.01 1.72 6.69
C THR A 24 -11.09 0.66 6.84
N CYS A 25 -10.77 -0.40 7.58
CA CYS A 25 -11.72 -1.44 7.97
C CYS A 25 -12.05 -1.27 9.45
N PHE A 26 -13.33 -1.12 9.78
CA PHE A 26 -13.79 -1.00 11.16
C PHE A 26 -14.10 -2.38 11.75
N GLU A 27 -13.68 -2.62 13.00
CA GLU A 27 -13.95 -3.89 13.71
C GLU A 27 -15.45 -4.14 13.91
N THR A 28 -16.21 -3.05 14.09
CA THR A 28 -17.65 -3.09 14.25
C THR A 28 -18.33 -2.39 13.08
N ASP A 29 -19.56 -2.84 12.79
CA ASP A 29 -20.40 -2.14 11.85
C ASP A 29 -20.77 -0.76 12.42
N ILE A 30 -20.30 0.29 11.73
CA ILE A 30 -20.61 1.69 12.03
C ILE A 30 -21.77 2.22 11.18
N ALA A 31 -22.51 1.35 10.49
CA ALA A 31 -23.75 1.68 9.78
C ALA A 31 -24.77 2.49 10.59
N PRO A 32 -24.96 2.29 11.92
CA PRO A 32 -25.94 3.06 12.67
C PRO A 32 -25.71 4.59 12.63
N ASP A 33 -24.46 5.03 12.48
CA ASP A 33 -24.08 6.45 12.39
C ASP A 33 -23.80 6.89 10.94
N ARG A 34 -23.87 5.97 9.99
CA ARG A 34 -23.46 6.20 8.60
C ARG A 34 -24.21 7.34 7.95
N ASP A 35 -25.54 7.40 8.10
CA ASP A 35 -26.35 8.42 7.42
C ASP A 35 -25.95 9.83 7.90
N HIS A 36 -25.72 9.99 9.20
CA HIS A 36 -25.25 11.27 9.75
C HIS A 36 -23.86 11.64 9.20
N ILE A 37 -22.93 10.69 9.17
CA ILE A 37 -21.58 10.95 8.64
C ILE A 37 -21.65 11.24 7.13
N PHE A 38 -22.51 10.56 6.38
CA PHE A 38 -22.74 10.80 4.96
C PHE A 38 -23.31 12.19 4.70
N ASP A 39 -24.28 12.62 5.48
CA ASP A 39 -24.86 13.96 5.38
C ASP A 39 -23.78 15.03 5.62
N THR A 40 -22.99 14.87 6.69
CA THR A 40 -21.86 15.78 6.98
C THR A 40 -20.82 15.77 5.86
N MET A 41 -20.46 14.58 5.34
CA MET A 41 -19.54 14.48 4.22
C MET A 41 -20.09 15.19 2.97
N ALA A 42 -21.38 15.04 2.68
CA ALA A 42 -22.03 15.64 1.52
C ALA A 42 -22.07 17.18 1.60
N GLU A 43 -22.26 17.73 2.80
CA GLU A 43 -22.29 19.18 3.05
C GLU A 43 -20.96 19.86 2.71
N ASP A 44 -19.84 19.21 3.07
CA ASP A 44 -18.49 19.75 2.86
C ASP A 44 -17.87 19.37 1.50
N ALA A 45 -18.46 18.42 0.78
CA ALA A 45 -17.93 17.95 -0.48
C ALA A 45 -18.03 19.01 -1.57
N SER A 46 -16.95 19.20 -2.33
CA SER A 46 -16.95 20.06 -3.53
C SER A 46 -17.93 19.54 -4.60
N ARG A 47 -18.10 18.21 -4.66
CA ARG A 47 -19.14 17.54 -5.45
C ARG A 47 -19.35 16.10 -4.98
N THR A 48 -20.52 15.57 -5.33
CA THR A 48 -20.88 14.18 -5.10
C THR A 48 -21.17 13.50 -6.43
N ILE A 49 -20.58 12.34 -6.67
CA ILE A 49 -20.75 11.55 -7.89
C ILE A 49 -21.07 10.08 -7.56
N GLN A 50 -21.42 9.31 -8.59
CA GLN A 50 -21.58 7.85 -8.49
C GLN A 50 -20.44 7.17 -9.25
N ILE A 51 -19.76 6.22 -8.62
CA ILE A 51 -18.75 5.37 -9.23
C ILE A 51 -19.10 3.93 -8.88
N SER A 52 -19.30 3.08 -9.88
CA SER A 52 -19.59 1.64 -9.69
C SER A 52 -20.74 1.38 -8.71
N GLY A 53 -21.79 2.20 -8.78
CA GLY A 53 -22.97 2.13 -7.89
C GLY A 53 -22.74 2.63 -6.45
N THR A 54 -21.55 3.14 -6.13
CA THR A 54 -21.20 3.73 -4.83
C THR A 54 -21.21 5.25 -4.92
N GLN A 55 -21.84 5.90 -3.94
CA GLN A 55 -21.76 7.35 -3.77
C GLN A 55 -20.33 7.75 -3.36
N VAL A 56 -19.76 8.72 -4.06
CA VAL A 56 -18.39 9.19 -3.83
C VAL A 56 -18.40 10.70 -3.64
N PHE A 57 -17.79 11.13 -2.54
CA PHE A 57 -17.61 12.54 -2.18
C PHE A 57 -16.23 13.01 -2.64
N ASN A 58 -16.17 14.18 -3.26
CA ASN A 58 -14.94 14.75 -3.74
C ASN A 58 -14.58 16.00 -2.94
N TYR A 59 -13.35 16.03 -2.46
CA TYR A 59 -12.77 17.16 -1.74
C TYR A 59 -11.52 17.63 -2.47
N GLU A 60 -11.34 18.94 -2.53
CA GLU A 60 -10.12 19.57 -3.02
C GLU A 60 -9.50 20.38 -1.89
N MET A 61 -8.21 20.18 -1.64
CA MET A 61 -7.47 20.90 -0.61
C MET A 61 -6.10 21.29 -1.15
N THR A 62 -5.70 22.54 -0.93
CA THR A 62 -4.34 22.98 -1.24
C THR A 62 -3.47 22.76 -0.02
N LEU A 63 -2.46 21.90 -0.16
CA LEU A 63 -1.40 21.69 0.83
C LEU A 63 -0.10 22.21 0.25
N GLU A 64 0.55 23.15 0.95
CA GLU A 64 1.69 23.91 0.44
C GLU A 64 1.36 24.56 -0.92
N GLN A 65 1.95 24.06 -2.02
CA GLN A 65 1.77 24.57 -3.38
C GLN A 65 1.07 23.57 -4.29
N ASP A 66 0.61 22.44 -3.76
CA ASP A 66 -0.07 21.39 -4.50
C ASP A 66 -1.55 21.33 -4.15
N THR A 67 -2.38 21.17 -5.16
CA THR A 67 -3.81 20.91 -4.99
C THR A 67 -4.03 19.40 -4.95
N TRP A 68 -4.41 18.92 -3.77
CA TRP A 68 -4.81 17.54 -3.54
C TRP A 68 -6.29 17.37 -3.84
N THR A 69 -6.60 16.29 -4.55
CA THR A 69 -7.98 15.85 -4.77
C THR A 69 -8.19 14.54 -4.03
N TYR A 70 -9.18 14.50 -3.15
CA TYR A 70 -9.58 13.28 -2.44
C TYR A 70 -10.95 12.82 -2.89
N TRP A 71 -11.10 11.52 -3.03
CA TRP A 71 -12.31 10.82 -3.41
C TRP A 71 -12.65 9.84 -2.31
N VAL A 72 -13.70 10.14 -1.56
CA VAL A 72 -14.12 9.37 -0.39
C VAL A 72 -15.31 8.51 -0.76
N ALA A 73 -15.18 7.20 -0.58
CA ALA A 73 -16.21 6.21 -0.85
C ALA A 73 -16.40 5.30 0.35
N TRP A 74 -17.64 4.87 0.57
CA TRP A 74 -17.96 3.95 1.66
C TRP A 74 -18.83 2.81 1.12
N PRO A 75 -18.21 1.86 0.40
CA PRO A 75 -18.92 0.86 -0.40
C PRO A 75 -19.58 -0.24 0.43
N LYS A 76 -19.09 -0.50 1.65
CA LYS A 76 -19.60 -1.53 2.57
C LYS A 76 -19.60 -1.00 4.00
N PRO A 77 -20.50 -1.46 4.89
CA PRO A 77 -20.67 -0.87 6.21
C PRO A 77 -19.38 -0.70 7.04
N GLN A 78 -18.45 -1.65 6.91
CA GLN A 78 -17.17 -1.67 7.63
C GLN A 78 -16.00 -1.02 6.87
N PHE A 79 -16.20 -0.51 5.65
CA PHE A 79 -15.10 -0.06 4.79
C PHE A 79 -15.25 1.39 4.35
N LEU A 80 -14.32 2.24 4.78
CA LEU A 80 -14.12 3.61 4.27
C LEU A 80 -12.88 3.65 3.38
N ILE A 81 -13.01 4.23 2.21
CA ILE A 81 -11.94 4.35 1.21
C ILE A 81 -11.73 5.83 0.89
N ILE A 82 -10.48 6.29 0.99
CA ILE A 82 -10.08 7.65 0.63
C ILE A 82 -9.00 7.56 -0.43
N ALA A 83 -9.32 7.95 -1.66
CA ALA A 83 -8.41 7.86 -2.80
C ALA A 83 -7.95 9.23 -3.29
N THR A 84 -6.70 9.33 -3.73
CA THR A 84 -6.14 10.56 -4.32
C THR A 84 -6.35 10.65 -5.83
N ASN A 85 -6.81 9.57 -6.45
CA ASN A 85 -7.06 9.47 -7.88
C ASN A 85 -8.39 8.75 -8.16
N LYS A 86 -9.20 9.34 -9.06
CA LYS A 86 -10.54 8.85 -9.39
C LYS A 86 -10.51 7.48 -10.08
N ASP A 87 -9.59 7.28 -11.02
CA ASP A 87 -9.51 6.04 -11.79
C ASP A 87 -9.00 4.90 -10.91
N TYR A 88 -8.08 5.21 -9.99
CA TYR A 88 -7.62 4.25 -8.97
C TYR A 88 -8.79 3.81 -8.07
N LEU A 89 -9.61 4.75 -7.58
CA LEU A 89 -10.80 4.42 -6.81
C LEU A 89 -11.79 3.59 -7.61
N THR A 90 -12.02 3.95 -8.88
CA THR A 90 -12.94 3.23 -9.77
C THR A 90 -12.51 1.77 -9.91
N GLN A 91 -11.22 1.53 -10.18
CA GLN A 91 -10.67 0.17 -10.27
C GLN A 91 -10.86 -0.61 -8.96
N LEU A 92 -10.68 0.05 -7.81
CA LEU A 92 -10.84 -0.59 -6.51
C LEU A 92 -12.31 -0.97 -6.25
N LEU A 93 -13.25 -0.06 -6.52
CA LEU A 93 -14.68 -0.30 -6.37
C LEU A 93 -15.19 -1.37 -7.34
N ASP A 94 -14.72 -1.36 -8.59
CA ASP A 94 -15.05 -2.39 -9.57
C ASP A 94 -14.60 -3.78 -9.10
N ARG A 95 -13.36 -3.91 -8.60
CA ARG A 95 -12.87 -5.18 -8.03
C ARG A 95 -13.72 -5.63 -6.85
N MET A 96 -14.06 -4.72 -5.94
CA MET A 96 -14.89 -5.03 -4.77
C MET A 96 -16.31 -5.52 -5.12
N ASN A 97 -16.81 -5.12 -6.29
CA ASN A 97 -18.13 -5.49 -6.80
C ASN A 97 -18.08 -6.69 -7.77
N SER A 98 -16.90 -7.04 -8.28
CA SER A 98 -16.72 -8.18 -9.16
C SER A 98 -16.90 -9.49 -8.39
N GLU A 99 -17.51 -10.49 -9.03
CA GLU A 99 -17.44 -11.89 -8.59
C GLU A 99 -16.13 -12.56 -9.04
N ASP A 100 -15.21 -11.77 -9.61
CA ASP A 100 -13.97 -12.26 -10.17
C ASP A 100 -13.17 -12.95 -9.07
N ARG A 101 -12.70 -14.15 -9.43
CA ARG A 101 -11.93 -15.00 -8.53
C ARG A 101 -10.54 -14.37 -8.35
N LEU A 102 -9.91 -14.67 -7.20
CA LEU A 102 -8.57 -14.18 -6.87
C LEU A 102 -7.52 -14.45 -7.96
N ASP A 103 -7.67 -15.50 -8.77
CA ASP A 103 -6.82 -15.81 -9.93
C ASP A 103 -6.94 -14.82 -11.10
N THR A 104 -8.03 -14.06 -11.15
CA THR A 104 -8.27 -12.99 -12.13
C THR A 104 -7.73 -11.65 -11.61
N ILE A 105 -7.75 -11.46 -10.30
CA ILE A 105 -7.24 -10.26 -9.60
C ILE A 105 -5.72 -10.33 -9.42
N LEU A 106 -5.21 -11.52 -9.12
CA LEU A 106 -3.80 -11.87 -8.99
C LEU A 106 -3.39 -12.63 -10.25
N PRO A 107 -2.84 -11.97 -11.29
CA PRO A 107 -2.23 -12.68 -12.41
C PRO A 107 -1.20 -13.69 -11.88
N SER A 108 -0.84 -14.72 -12.65
CA SER A 108 0.19 -15.71 -12.25
C SER A 108 1.56 -15.05 -12.05
N LEU A 109 1.73 -14.44 -10.89
CA LEU A 109 2.89 -13.71 -10.43
C LEU A 109 3.67 -14.61 -9.46
N PRO A 110 5.02 -14.54 -9.45
CA PRO A 110 5.84 -15.25 -8.47
C PRO A 110 5.43 -14.97 -7.01
N GLU A 111 4.95 -13.77 -6.72
CA GLU A 111 4.55 -13.30 -5.38
C GLU A 111 3.35 -14.07 -4.82
N ASN A 112 2.52 -14.66 -5.67
CA ASN A 112 1.26 -15.28 -5.26
C ASN A 112 1.45 -16.43 -4.26
N GLU A 113 2.59 -17.13 -4.31
CA GLU A 113 2.87 -18.23 -3.38
C GLU A 113 3.14 -17.76 -1.94
N TYR A 114 3.43 -16.46 -1.77
CA TYR A 114 3.75 -15.84 -0.48
C TYR A 114 2.57 -15.06 0.12
N ILE A 115 1.44 -15.00 -0.58
CA ILE A 115 0.22 -14.36 -0.07
C ILE A 115 -0.51 -15.34 0.84
N ASP A 116 -0.71 -14.94 2.10
CA ASP A 116 -1.59 -15.66 3.00
C ASP A 116 -3.04 -15.23 2.77
N LEU A 117 -3.79 -16.01 2.00
CA LEU A 117 -5.20 -15.73 1.71
C LEU A 117 -6.12 -15.89 2.94
N GLU A 118 -5.65 -16.55 4.01
CA GLU A 118 -6.38 -16.64 5.28
C GLU A 118 -6.15 -15.42 6.17
N SER A 119 -5.10 -14.64 5.89
CA SER A 119 -4.86 -13.37 6.56
C SER A 119 -5.98 -12.37 6.25
N PRO A 120 -6.52 -11.67 7.27
CA PRO A 120 -7.57 -10.67 7.08
C PRO A 120 -7.13 -9.50 6.19
N ILE A 121 -5.83 -9.20 6.18
CA ILE A 121 -5.24 -8.16 5.36
C ILE A 121 -3.96 -8.72 4.76
N TRP A 122 -3.81 -8.55 3.45
CA TRP A 122 -2.57 -8.80 2.74
C TRP A 122 -2.36 -7.74 1.66
N ALA A 123 -1.14 -7.69 1.14
CA ALA A 123 -0.68 -6.72 0.17
C ALA A 123 0.30 -7.35 -0.79
N VAL A 124 0.22 -6.97 -2.07
CA VAL A 124 1.29 -7.26 -3.02
C VAL A 124 1.68 -6.02 -3.79
N ARG A 125 2.97 -5.84 -4.00
CA ARG A 125 3.52 -4.95 -5.02
C ARG A 125 4.43 -5.74 -5.95
N HIS A 126 4.07 -5.76 -7.23
CA HIS A 126 4.93 -6.30 -8.28
C HIS A 126 5.79 -5.17 -8.87
N TYR A 127 7.10 -5.37 -8.96
CA TYR A 127 8.01 -4.40 -9.56
C TYR A 127 8.09 -4.61 -11.07
N SER A 128 7.44 -3.73 -11.82
CA SER A 128 7.52 -3.74 -13.28
C SER A 128 8.79 -3.04 -13.78
N LYS A 129 9.47 -3.67 -14.74
CA LYS A 129 10.55 -3.03 -15.52
C LYS A 129 10.01 -2.07 -16.59
N THR A 130 8.70 -2.03 -16.80
CA THR A 130 8.06 -1.07 -17.71
C THR A 130 7.60 0.16 -16.95
N ASN A 131 7.79 1.35 -17.53
CA ASN A 131 7.47 2.64 -16.93
C ASN A 131 8.20 2.94 -15.61
N VAL A 132 9.44 2.46 -15.44
CA VAL A 132 10.26 2.74 -14.23
C VAL A 132 10.37 4.24 -13.98
N GLU A 133 10.44 5.04 -15.05
CA GLU A 133 10.52 6.50 -14.99
C GLU A 133 9.27 7.18 -14.38
N LYS A 134 8.15 6.45 -14.26
CA LYS A 134 6.91 6.94 -13.64
C LYS A 134 6.73 6.45 -12.20
N ASP A 135 7.69 5.66 -11.71
CA ASP A 135 7.66 5.09 -10.38
C ASP A 135 8.96 5.38 -9.66
N SER A 136 9.02 6.56 -9.03
CA SER A 136 10.18 6.98 -8.22
C SER A 136 10.45 6.07 -7.02
N THR A 137 9.54 5.15 -6.71
CA THR A 137 9.69 4.15 -5.64
C THR A 137 10.12 2.78 -6.15
N SER A 138 10.39 2.65 -7.45
CA SER A 138 10.86 1.40 -8.06
C SER A 138 12.30 1.08 -7.65
N PRO A 139 12.63 -0.17 -7.29
CA PRO A 139 14.01 -0.63 -7.06
C PRO A 139 14.91 -0.51 -8.30
N PHE A 140 14.33 -0.25 -9.49
CA PHE A 140 15.05 -0.04 -10.73
C PHE A 140 15.44 1.43 -10.97
N ALA A 141 14.89 2.37 -10.19
CA ALA A 141 15.07 3.81 -10.40
C ALA A 141 16.46 4.28 -9.93
N LYS A 142 17.33 4.63 -10.89
CA LYS A 142 18.70 5.10 -10.64
C LYS A 142 18.78 6.43 -9.89
N GLU A 143 17.72 7.22 -9.92
CA GLU A 143 17.72 8.62 -9.47
C GLU A 143 17.73 8.76 -7.94
N ARG A 144 17.46 7.69 -7.18
CA ARG A 144 17.27 7.77 -5.73
C ARG A 144 18.49 7.44 -4.86
N GLY A 145 19.58 6.92 -5.44
CA GLY A 145 20.70 6.43 -4.64
C GLY A 145 22.03 6.19 -5.35
N GLY A 146 22.13 6.47 -6.65
CA GLY A 146 23.27 6.09 -7.48
C GLY A 146 23.18 4.65 -8.01
N GLU A 147 24.14 4.23 -8.83
CA GLU A 147 24.09 2.91 -9.49
C GLU A 147 24.15 1.73 -8.52
N ASP A 148 24.75 1.93 -7.34
CA ASP A 148 24.91 0.90 -6.31
C ASP A 148 23.61 0.62 -5.53
N MET A 149 22.56 1.42 -5.73
CA MET A 149 21.26 1.26 -5.06
C MET A 149 20.17 0.69 -5.98
N VAL A 150 20.55 0.06 -7.09
CA VAL A 150 19.62 -0.57 -8.04
C VAL A 150 19.56 -2.09 -7.85
N ASP A 151 18.39 -2.59 -7.45
CA ASP A 151 18.11 -4.03 -7.53
C ASP A 151 17.55 -4.38 -8.91
N SER A 152 18.45 -4.74 -9.83
CA SER A 152 18.06 -5.12 -11.20
C SER A 152 17.27 -6.44 -11.29
N GLY A 153 17.29 -7.23 -10.21
CA GLY A 153 16.59 -8.51 -10.09
C GLY A 153 15.34 -8.45 -9.21
N ALA A 154 14.94 -7.29 -8.70
CA ALA A 154 13.73 -7.12 -7.89
C ALA A 154 12.50 -7.73 -8.61
N ILE A 155 11.70 -8.48 -7.87
CA ILE A 155 10.47 -9.12 -8.37
C ILE A 155 9.27 -8.43 -7.74
N GLY A 156 9.19 -8.46 -6.41
CA GLY A 156 8.06 -7.90 -5.70
C GLY A 156 8.19 -7.94 -4.20
N PHE A 157 7.13 -7.48 -3.55
CA PHE A 157 7.01 -7.42 -2.12
C PHE A 157 5.61 -7.82 -1.67
N VAL A 158 5.53 -8.61 -0.61
CA VAL A 158 4.27 -9.09 -0.03
C VAL A 158 4.19 -8.70 1.45
N ILE A 159 3.02 -8.26 1.90
CA ILE A 159 2.72 -8.12 3.32
C ILE A 159 1.55 -9.03 3.67
N ASN A 160 1.65 -9.77 4.75
CA ASN A 160 0.53 -10.46 5.39
C ASN A 160 0.37 -9.94 6.82
N LEU A 161 -0.88 -9.72 7.23
CA LEU A 161 -1.23 -9.37 8.61
C LEU A 161 -2.14 -10.47 9.17
N PRO A 162 -1.60 -11.45 9.90
CA PRO A 162 -2.34 -12.58 10.42
C PRO A 162 -3.43 -12.19 11.42
N LYS A 163 -4.43 -13.06 11.56
CA LYS A 163 -5.57 -12.93 12.50
C LYS A 163 -5.21 -13.16 13.98
N SER A 164 -4.02 -13.70 14.28
CA SER A 164 -3.68 -14.13 15.64
C SER A 164 -3.56 -12.93 16.58
N GLN A 165 -3.78 -13.14 17.87
CA GLN A 165 -3.80 -12.09 18.91
C GLN A 165 -2.47 -11.33 19.10
N GLY A 166 -1.45 -11.62 18.29
CA GLY A 166 -0.24 -10.82 18.17
C GLY A 166 -0.24 -10.14 16.81
N LEU A 167 -0.01 -8.83 16.80
CA LEU A 167 0.07 -7.99 15.60
C LEU A 167 1.31 -8.32 14.74
N GLU A 168 1.76 -9.57 14.64
CA GLU A 168 3.00 -9.92 13.94
C GLU A 168 2.80 -9.74 12.42
N VAL A 169 3.30 -8.64 11.88
CA VAL A 169 3.33 -8.35 10.44
C VAL A 169 4.39 -9.24 9.80
N GLN A 170 4.04 -9.88 8.69
CA GLN A 170 4.99 -10.56 7.82
C GLN A 170 5.23 -9.72 6.57
N ALA A 171 6.49 -9.39 6.31
CA ALA A 171 6.95 -8.66 5.15
C ALA A 171 7.93 -9.53 4.35
N ILE A 172 7.69 -9.69 3.05
CA ILE A 172 8.41 -10.65 2.21
C ILE A 172 8.93 -9.90 0.97
N TYR A 173 10.25 -9.86 0.79
CA TYR A 173 10.88 -9.27 -0.40
C TYR A 173 11.47 -10.36 -1.29
N LEU A 174 11.24 -10.25 -2.60
CA LEU A 174 11.68 -11.22 -3.60
C LEU A 174 12.63 -10.55 -4.61
N SER A 175 13.81 -11.16 -4.82
CA SER A 175 14.77 -10.71 -5.84
C SER A 175 15.59 -11.86 -6.43
N LYS A 176 16.01 -11.70 -7.68
CA LYS A 176 17.00 -12.59 -8.32
C LYS A 176 18.45 -12.27 -7.93
N GLU A 177 18.68 -11.18 -7.21
CA GLU A 177 20.01 -10.74 -6.79
C GLU A 177 20.23 -10.99 -5.30
N ALA A 178 21.02 -12.00 -4.95
CA ALA A 178 21.29 -12.37 -3.54
C ALA A 178 21.86 -11.23 -2.70
N GLY A 179 22.66 -10.33 -3.29
CA GLY A 179 23.30 -9.22 -2.58
C GLY A 179 22.29 -8.28 -1.92
N TRP A 180 21.13 -8.12 -2.55
CA TRP A 180 20.07 -7.21 -2.11
C TRP A 180 19.33 -7.68 -0.86
N ILE A 181 19.24 -9.00 -0.66
CA ILE A 181 18.61 -9.58 0.53
C ILE A 181 19.31 -9.15 1.83
N ASN A 182 20.64 -9.13 1.83
CA ASN A 182 21.40 -8.70 3.00
C ASN A 182 21.30 -7.18 3.20
N GLN A 183 21.30 -6.42 2.11
CA GLN A 183 21.21 -4.97 2.17
C GLN A 183 19.86 -4.50 2.72
N ILE A 184 18.74 -5.09 2.28
CA ILE A 184 17.40 -4.77 2.80
C ILE A 184 17.27 -5.13 4.28
N LYS A 185 17.86 -6.26 4.69
CA LYS A 185 17.89 -6.66 6.10
C LYS A 185 18.60 -5.62 6.97
N GLU A 186 19.70 -5.04 6.48
CA GLU A 186 20.42 -3.97 7.20
C GLU A 186 19.65 -2.64 7.22
N TRP A 187 18.86 -2.38 6.18
CA TRP A 187 18.08 -1.15 6.07
C TRP A 187 16.81 -1.14 6.89
N LEU A 188 16.24 -2.30 7.23
CA LEU A 188 15.07 -2.38 8.12
C LEU A 188 15.49 -1.97 9.54
N PRO A 189 15.18 -0.74 9.98
CA PRO A 189 15.71 -0.20 11.22
C PRO A 189 15.01 -0.90 12.38
N GLY A 190 15.79 -1.57 13.23
CA GLY A 190 15.25 -2.29 14.37
C GLY A 190 14.56 -1.40 15.42
N ASP A 191 14.73 -0.07 15.32
CA ASP A 191 14.10 0.95 16.16
C ASP A 191 12.74 1.44 15.65
N LEU A 192 12.34 1.07 14.42
CA LEU A 192 10.99 1.33 13.89
C LEU A 192 9.94 0.31 14.35
N PHE A 193 10.32 -0.69 15.13
CA PHE A 193 9.46 -1.79 15.53
C PHE A 193 9.46 -1.97 17.05
N GLU A 194 8.34 -2.46 17.59
CA GLU A 194 8.25 -2.77 19.03
C GLU A 194 9.17 -3.93 19.43
N THR A 195 9.43 -4.82 18.47
CA THR A 195 10.31 -5.96 18.61
C THR A 195 11.33 -5.97 17.49
N GLN A 196 12.53 -6.46 17.77
CA GLN A 196 13.53 -6.69 16.74
C GLN A 196 12.96 -7.66 15.69
N PRO A 197 12.94 -7.29 14.40
CA PRO A 197 12.42 -8.16 13.37
C PRO A 197 13.16 -9.50 13.34
N LYS A 198 12.40 -10.59 13.23
CA LYS A 198 12.95 -11.91 12.94
C LYS A 198 13.10 -12.03 11.44
N PHE A 199 14.26 -12.46 10.98
CA PHE A 199 14.57 -12.59 9.56
C PHE A 199 14.79 -14.05 9.20
N GLU A 200 14.10 -14.51 8.16
CA GLU A 200 14.32 -15.78 7.50
C GLU A 200 14.70 -15.53 6.05
N GLN A 201 15.69 -16.27 5.56
CA GLN A 201 16.15 -16.17 4.18
C GLN A 201 16.00 -17.53 3.51
N SER A 202 15.48 -17.55 2.29
CA SER A 202 15.36 -18.75 1.49
C SER A 202 15.70 -18.46 0.03
N GLU A 203 15.91 -19.52 -0.74
CA GLU A 203 16.10 -19.45 -2.18
C GLU A 203 15.28 -20.56 -2.84
N LYS A 204 14.54 -20.19 -3.90
CA LYS A 204 13.75 -21.12 -4.69
C LYS A 204 13.77 -20.69 -6.15
N ASP A 205 14.09 -21.61 -7.05
CA ASP A 205 14.08 -21.39 -8.50
C ASP A 205 14.89 -20.15 -8.95
N GLY A 206 16.00 -19.84 -8.25
CA GLY A 206 16.84 -18.67 -8.51
C GLY A 206 16.23 -17.34 -8.05
N VAL A 207 15.20 -17.39 -7.22
CA VAL A 207 14.64 -16.25 -6.49
C VAL A 207 15.06 -16.36 -5.04
N HIS A 208 15.72 -15.32 -4.55
CA HIS A 208 16.05 -15.15 -3.15
C HIS A 208 14.90 -14.41 -2.44
N VAL A 209 14.58 -14.86 -1.24
CA VAL A 209 13.46 -14.37 -0.46
C VAL A 209 13.97 -13.93 0.91
N LEU A 210 13.60 -12.73 1.32
CA LEU A 210 13.75 -12.25 2.69
C LEU A 210 12.37 -12.15 3.32
N GLU A 211 12.14 -12.93 4.36
CA GLU A 211 10.96 -12.84 5.20
C GLU A 211 11.34 -12.13 6.50
N ALA A 212 10.59 -11.10 6.85
CA ALA A 212 10.73 -10.35 8.08
C ALA A 212 9.41 -10.40 8.86
N SER A 213 9.48 -10.83 10.12
CA SER A 213 8.34 -10.88 11.03
C SER A 213 8.56 -9.96 12.22
N PHE A 214 7.63 -9.04 12.49
CA PHE A 214 7.76 -8.03 13.54
C PHE A 214 6.42 -7.56 14.09
N GLU A 215 6.40 -7.08 15.34
CA GLU A 215 5.24 -6.39 15.90
C GLU A 215 5.33 -4.88 15.57
N PRO A 216 4.28 -4.28 14.95
CA PRO A 216 4.23 -2.86 14.69
C PRO A 216 4.10 -2.09 16.01
N ILE A 217 4.58 -0.86 16.01
CA ILE A 217 4.46 0.04 17.16
C ILE A 217 2.97 0.26 17.47
N LYS A 218 2.58 0.15 18.74
CA LYS A 218 1.19 0.27 19.21
C LYS A 218 0.66 1.70 19.17
N ASP A 219 1.51 2.72 19.05
CA ASP A 219 1.09 4.12 18.98
C ASP A 219 0.60 4.51 17.57
N PRO A 220 -0.68 4.91 17.40
CA PRO A 220 -1.24 5.38 16.14
C PRO A 220 -0.43 6.51 15.46
N GLY A 221 0.27 7.34 16.23
CA GLY A 221 1.13 8.41 15.69
C GLY A 221 2.33 7.89 14.90
N ASP A 222 2.85 6.72 15.26
CA ASP A 222 4.07 6.13 14.69
C ASP A 222 3.77 5.21 13.48
N TYR A 223 2.50 4.83 13.24
CA TYR A 223 2.10 4.14 12.01
C TYR A 223 2.33 5.00 10.76
N GLN A 224 2.30 6.33 10.89
CA GLN A 224 2.69 7.25 9.81
C GLN A 224 4.17 7.13 9.45
N ILE A 225 5.02 6.73 10.41
CA ILE A 225 6.47 6.58 10.22
C ILE A 225 6.79 5.23 9.58
N ILE A 226 6.15 4.14 10.00
CA ILE A 226 6.32 2.83 9.36
C ILE A 226 5.79 2.89 7.92
N SER A 227 4.60 3.44 7.70
CA SER A 227 4.07 3.64 6.34
C SER A 227 4.98 4.52 5.50
N HIS A 228 5.48 5.66 6.02
CA HIS A 228 6.45 6.49 5.31
C HIS A 228 7.75 5.75 5.03
N PHE A 229 8.34 5.03 5.97
CA PHE A 229 9.61 4.32 5.77
C PHE A 229 9.48 3.20 4.73
N LEU A 230 8.41 2.42 4.83
CA LEU A 230 8.02 1.39 3.88
C LEU A 230 7.69 1.99 2.49
N LEU A 231 7.08 3.17 2.43
CA LEU A 231 6.83 3.97 1.21
C LEU A 231 8.11 4.55 0.60
N TRP A 232 9.03 5.03 1.43
CA TRP A 232 10.19 5.82 0.99
C TRP A 232 11.39 4.95 0.61
N GLN A 233 11.65 3.86 1.35
CA GLN A 233 12.83 3.02 1.12
C GLN A 233 12.53 1.77 0.29
N ILE A 234 11.34 1.19 0.42
CA ILE A 234 10.98 -0.10 -0.23
C ILE A 234 9.88 0.09 -1.27
N GLY A 235 9.29 1.30 -1.35
CA GLY A 235 8.19 1.58 -2.24
C GLY A 235 7.01 0.68 -1.92
N LEU A 236 6.31 0.90 -0.83
CA LEU A 236 5.10 0.14 -0.56
C LEU A 236 3.86 0.82 -1.15
N GLY A 237 3.16 0.10 -2.00
CA GLY A 237 1.77 0.36 -2.36
C GLY A 237 1.05 -0.97 -2.17
N VAL A 238 0.24 -1.09 -1.12
CA VAL A 238 -0.55 -2.29 -0.87
C VAL A 238 -1.69 -2.37 -1.88
N HIS A 239 -1.68 -3.36 -2.77
CA HIS A 239 -2.82 -3.68 -3.62
C HIS A 239 -3.77 -4.68 -2.95
N LEU A 240 -5.08 -4.35 -2.98
CA LEU A 240 -6.21 -5.27 -2.78
C LEU A 240 -6.75 -5.72 -4.15
#